data_AF-A0A662Y6G1-F1
#
_entry.id   AF-A0A662Y6G1-F1
#
_cell.length_a   1.000
_cell.length_b   1.000
_cell.length_c   1.000
_cell.angle_alpha   90.00
_cell.angle_beta   90.00
_cell.angle_gamma   90.00
#
_symmetry.space_group_name_H-M   'P 1'
#
loop_
_entity.id
_entity.type
_entity.pdbx_description
1 polymer ?
#
loop_
_entity_poly.entity_id
_entity_poly.type
_entity_poly.pdbx_seq_one_letter_code
_entity_poly.pdbx_strand_id
1 'polypeptide(L)' 'MAAADQSISLMDGTYFVGRKEILDWVNGLCGTSLAKVEQTCTGAVACQILDAMYPGKVPMSKVDWAANKDYE' A
#
# COMPACT_ATOMS: atom_id res chain seq x y z
N MET A 1 0.21 23.92 -13.92
CA MET A 1 -0.08 22.62 -13.29
C MET A 1 1.00 22.40 -12.24
N ALA A 2 0.83 23.08 -11.10
CA ALA A 2 0.55 22.47 -9.79
C ALA A 2 1.78 21.77 -9.21
N ALA A 3 2.44 22.49 -8.31
CA ALA A 3 3.58 22.08 -7.51
C ALA A 3 3.27 20.80 -6.73
N ALA A 4 4.00 19.74 -7.04
CA ALA A 4 4.01 18.51 -6.26
C ALA A 4 5.46 18.08 -6.06
N ASP A 5 6.30 18.95 -5.49
CA ASP A 5 7.69 18.55 -5.20
C ASP A 5 8.36 19.36 -4.08
N GLN A 6 7.64 19.90 -3.09
CA GLN A 6 8.32 20.54 -1.95
C GLN A 6 7.51 20.36 -0.68
N SER A 7 7.89 19.37 0.15
CA SER A 7 7.74 19.33 1.63
C SER A 7 7.54 17.93 2.25
N ILE A 8 8.06 16.85 1.67
CA ILE A 8 8.10 15.56 2.42
C ILE A 8 9.10 15.59 3.61
N SER A 9 9.88 16.67 3.74
CA SER A 9 11.06 16.70 4.61
C SER A 9 10.96 17.56 5.88
N LEU A 10 9.83 18.19 6.22
CA LEU A 10 9.87 19.19 7.30
C LEU A 10 8.66 19.38 8.22
N MET A 11 7.77 18.39 8.39
CA MET A 11 6.89 18.37 9.57
C MET A 11 6.73 16.98 10.20
N ASP A 12 7.30 16.91 11.39
CA ASP A 12 7.29 15.91 12.47
C ASP A 12 6.05 15.00 12.54
N GLY A 13 6.21 13.71 12.19
CA GLY A 13 5.20 12.66 12.39
C GLY A 13 5.13 11.59 11.29
N THR A 14 5.55 11.90 10.07
CA THR A 14 5.44 10.99 8.91
C THR A 14 6.69 10.14 8.66
N TYR A 15 7.82 10.48 9.28
CA TYR A 15 9.12 9.83 9.00
C TYR A 15 9.27 8.44 9.62
N PHE A 16 8.55 8.16 10.71
CA PHE A 16 8.70 6.92 11.46
C PHE A 16 7.34 6.35 11.87
N VAL A 17 6.62 5.83 10.88
CA VAL A 17 5.40 5.06 11.13
C VAL A 17 5.80 3.65 11.58
N GLY A 18 5.31 3.22 12.75
CA GLY A 18 5.63 1.90 13.27
C GLY A 18 5.03 0.79 12.41
N ARG A 19 5.67 -0.39 12.31
CA ARG A 19 5.16 -1.53 11.52
C ARG A 19 3.72 -1.91 11.88
N LYS A 20 3.36 -1.81 13.16
CA LYS A 20 2.00 -2.06 13.64
C LYS A 20 1.00 -1.04 13.08
N GLU A 21 1.36 0.24 13.07
CA GLU A 21 0.52 1.30 12.55
C GLU A 21 0.32 1.18 11.03
N ILE A 22 1.38 0.81 10.31
CA ILE A 22 1.29 0.48 8.87
C ILE A 22 0.32 -0.68 8.65
N LEU A 23 0.45 -1.77 9.42
CA LEU A 23 -0.43 -2.94 9.30
C LEU A 23 -1.89 -2.59 9.65
N ASP A 24 -2.11 -1.84 10.72
CA ASP A 24 -3.45 -1.41 11.14
C ASP A 24 -4.09 -0.51 10.05
N TRP A 25 -3.32 0.40 9.44
CA TRP A 25 -3.78 1.23 8.33
C TRP A 25 -4.11 0.42 7.08
N VAL A 26 -3.21 -0.47 6.65
CA VAL A 26 -3.44 -1.35 5.48
C VAL A 26 -4.66 -2.23 5.70
N ASN A 27 -4.78 -2.86 6.87
CA ASN A 27 -5.90 -3.72 7.20
C ASN A 27 -7.23 -2.95 7.19
N GLY A 28 -7.23 -1.72 7.72
CA GLY A 28 -8.40 -0.85 7.70
C GLY A 28 -8.80 -0.37 6.31
N LEU A 29 -7.82 -0.01 5.47
CA LEU A 29 -8.06 0.51 4.11
C LEU A 29 -8.48 -0.60 3.14
N CYS A 30 -7.79 -1.74 3.18
CA CYS A 30 -7.97 -2.83 2.24
C CYS A 30 -8.95 -3.91 2.74
N GLY A 31 -9.40 -3.83 3.99
CA GLY A 31 -10.25 -4.85 4.60
C GLY A 31 -9.53 -6.20 4.79
N THR A 32 -8.21 -6.17 4.98
CA THR A 32 -7.36 -7.35 5.14
C THR A 32 -7.06 -7.63 6.62
N SER A 33 -6.41 -8.77 6.91
CA SER A 33 -5.99 -9.16 8.26
C SER A 33 -4.54 -9.62 8.27
N LEU A 34 -3.66 -8.75 7.78
CA LEU A 34 -2.21 -8.95 7.76
C LEU A 34 -1.66 -8.86 9.19
N ALA A 35 -0.88 -9.86 9.57
CA ALA A 35 -0.18 -9.91 10.86
C ALA A 35 1.29 -9.50 10.74
N LYS A 36 1.82 -9.51 9.50
CA LYS A 36 3.23 -9.31 9.17
C LYS A 36 3.35 -8.40 7.95
N VAL A 37 4.31 -7.48 7.98
CA VAL A 37 4.55 -6.53 6.87
C VAL A 37 5.03 -7.26 5.61
N GLU A 38 5.71 -8.40 5.78
CA GLU A 38 6.20 -9.25 4.70
C GLU A 38 5.06 -9.84 3.84
N GLN A 39 3.83 -9.87 4.35
CA GLN A 39 2.67 -10.30 3.58
C GLN A 39 2.26 -9.29 2.50
N THR A 40 2.78 -8.06 2.54
CA THR A 40 2.58 -7.08 1.46
C THR A 40 3.56 -7.26 0.30
N CYS A 41 4.53 -8.18 0.41
CA CYS A 41 5.55 -8.40 -0.63
C CYS A 41 5.00 -8.95 -1.94
N THR A 42 3.78 -9.49 -1.95
CA THR A 42 3.10 -9.95 -3.18
C THR A 42 2.71 -8.81 -4.12
N GLY A 43 2.81 -7.55 -3.68
CA GLY A 43 2.41 -6.37 -4.46
C GLY A 43 0.90 -6.17 -4.59
N ALA A 44 0.08 -7.20 -4.34
CA ALA A 44 -1.38 -7.14 -4.45
C ALA A 44 -2.01 -6.06 -3.55
N VAL A 45 -1.47 -5.88 -2.34
CA VAL A 45 -1.88 -4.81 -1.42
C VAL A 45 -1.63 -3.44 -2.02
N ALA A 46 -0.49 -3.24 -2.69
CA ALA A 46 -0.17 -1.97 -3.35
C ALA A 46 -1.13 -1.71 -4.51
N CYS A 47 -1.46 -2.73 -5.29
CA CYS A 47 -2.48 -2.64 -6.34
C CYS A 47 -3.85 -2.24 -5.78
N GLN A 48 -4.26 -2.80 -4.63
CA GLN A 48 -5.53 -2.43 -4.00
C GLN A 48 -5.52 -1.00 -3.44
N ILE A 49 -4.41 -0.54 -2.85
CA ILE A 49 -4.25 0.85 -2.41
C ILE A 49 -4.39 1.80 -3.60
N LEU A 50 -3.75 1.47 -4.73
CA LEU A 50 -3.85 2.26 -5.96
C LEU A 50 -5.27 2.27 -6.53
N ASP A 51 -6.00 1.16 -6.46
CA ASP A 51 -7.41 1.12 -6.87
C ASP A 51 -8.31 1.95 -5.93
N ALA A 52 -8.04 1.92 -4.62
CA ALA A 52 -8.76 2.75 -3.65
C ALA A 52 -8.53 4.25 -3.87
N MET A 53 -7.34 4.66 -4.31
CA MET A 53 -7.03 6.05 -4.67
C MET A 53 -7.57 6.44 -6.06
N TYR A 54 -7.50 5.52 -7.02
CA TYR A 54 -7.87 5.74 -8.41
C TYR A 54 -8.78 4.62 -8.93
N PRO A 55 -10.08 4.65 -8.57
CA PRO A 55 -11.02 3.59 -8.91
C PRO A 55 -11.03 3.25 -10.40
N GLY A 56 -10.78 1.98 -10.74
CA GLY A 56 -10.84 1.49 -12.12
C GLY A 56 -9.59 1.75 -12.97
N LYS A 57 -8.50 2.27 -12.38
CA LYS A 57 -7.19 2.36 -13.05
C LYS A 57 -6.37 1.09 -12.91
N VAL A 58 -6.61 0.31 -11.86
CA VAL A 58 -5.91 -0.95 -11.63
C VAL A 58 -6.80 -2.11 -12.06
N PRO A 59 -6.33 -3.00 -12.96
CA PRO A 59 -7.09 -4.18 -13.34
C PRO A 59 -7.03 -5.23 -12.22
N MET A 60 -7.83 -5.05 -11.17
CA MET A 60 -7.85 -5.92 -9.98
C MET A 60 -8.14 -7.39 -10.30
N SER A 61 -8.81 -7.68 -11.41
CA SER A 61 -9.04 -9.04 -11.90
C SER A 61 -7.77 -9.77 -12.36
N LYS A 62 -6.67 -9.05 -12.60
CA LYS A 62 -5.36 -9.59 -12.99
C LYS A 62 -4.37 -9.62 -11.85
N VAL A 63 -4.75 -9.12 -10.68
CA VAL A 63 -3.87 -9.07 -9.49
C VAL A 63 -3.88 -10.45 -8.83
N ASP A 64 -2.69 -11.05 -8.69
CA ASP A 64 -2.53 -12.31 -7.97
C ASP A 64 -2.23 -12.04 -6.49
N TRP A 65 -3.16 -12.47 -5.63
CA TRP A 65 -3.06 -12.33 -4.18
C TRP A 65 -2.13 -13.36 -3.53
N ALA A 66 -1.85 -14.45 -4.22
CA ALA A 66 -1.04 -15.57 -3.75
C ALA A 66 0.31 -15.67 -4.48
N ALA A 67 0.70 -14.62 -5.21
CA ALA A 67 2.01 -14.52 -5.86
C ALA A 67 3.12 -14.87 -4.86
N ASN A 68 3.95 -15.85 -5.21
CA ASN A 68 4.96 -16.40 -4.31
C ASN A 68 6.31 -16.60 -5.02
N LYS A 69 6.46 -16.03 -6.22
CA LYS A 69 7.72 -16.00 -6.94
C LYS A 69 8.15 -14.57 -7.13
N ASP A 70 9.46 -14.33 -7.08
CA ASP A 70 10.05 -13.00 -7.18
C ASP A 70 9.82 -12.29 -8.52
N TYR A 71 9.33 -13.00 -9.55
CA TYR A 71 9.07 -12.46 -10.89
C TYR A 71 7.59 -12.29 -11.21
N GLU A 72 6.70 -12.63 -10.28
CA GLU A 72 5.25 -12.49 -10.40
C GLU A 72 4.77 -11.11 -9.97
#